data_AF-A0A562PJ60-F1
#
_entry.id   AF-A0A562PJ60-F1
#
_cell.length_a   1.000
_cell.length_b   1.000
_cell.length_c   1.000
_cell.angle_alpha   90.00
_cell.angle_beta   90.00
_cell.angle_gamma   90.00
#
_symmetry.space_group_name_H-M   'P 1'
#
loop_
_entity.id
_entity.type
_entity.pdbx_description
1 polymer ?
#
loop_
_entity_poly.entity_id
_entity_poly.type
_entity_poly.pdbx_seq_one_letter_code
_entity_poly.pdbx_strand_id
1 'polypeptide(L)'
;MNVSDLRETLLFLLLAGLAVPLLQRARINQMLGFLMIGLCFGPNGLGTWADTVPWLADVTFRDVEHIKTFGELGILFLMFMIGLELSPARIWALRRSVFGTGVLQVTLTAVSIGAIALWFGNPRAGALTIGITLAMSSTAVVMQLLTRAQALASPLGQACFGILMLQDLAVVPVLILVQGLAGNDSGALWLTLLVAVAKAAVTIALVYFVGRRLARPLFTAFAVQRQPEVFVALILLLTLGVSAATAAAGLSMALGALLAGLLLADTEFQYEVEMIVEPFRGLLMGMFFMSVGMELDVRTIAANPVWLPLSVVGLLAVKGGVIALLLRRLGWGQAVHAGLLMGQGGEFAFIILGYAVGAHLLSEATGQFMLVLVTASMLVTPGAAALGARIARRWPSHGRRHTDAEPAGHVERAGHIIIGGYGRVGHLVAEVLTRQGIEYVAVDRDHRLASEERRHSPRVYSGDASMPDMMVRLGIGRSAGVVLTMDDPKAALHAVRALRRQYPAIPIFARARDEKHGRLLKDAGANQVISETVESGLQLAHFALSAAGMSEGAAGFHIQVERAERIARVDGAEAPSK
;
A
#
# COMPACT_ATOMS: atom_id res chain seq x y z
N MET A 1 -28.10 -23.82 -14.71
CA MET A 1 -26.75 -23.55 -15.24
C MET A 1 -26.74 -24.08 -16.66
N ASN A 2 -26.93 -23.19 -17.63
CA ASN A 2 -26.92 -23.57 -19.05
C ASN A 2 -25.47 -23.79 -19.51
N VAL A 3 -25.29 -24.52 -20.61
CA VAL A 3 -23.94 -24.80 -21.17
C VAL A 3 -23.20 -23.50 -21.54
N SER A 4 -23.94 -22.45 -21.90
CA SER A 4 -23.44 -21.09 -22.11
C SER A 4 -22.75 -20.50 -20.88
N ASP A 5 -23.37 -20.62 -19.70
CA ASP A 5 -22.92 -19.98 -18.46
C ASP A 5 -21.64 -20.67 -17.94
N LEU A 6 -21.57 -22.01 -18.12
CA LEU A 6 -20.38 -22.79 -17.79
C LEU A 6 -19.19 -22.41 -18.67
N ARG A 7 -19.43 -22.16 -19.97
CA ARG A 7 -18.38 -21.75 -20.92
C ARG A 7 -17.71 -20.46 -20.48
N GLU A 8 -18.49 -19.45 -20.11
CA GLU A 8 -17.95 -18.15 -19.71
C GLU A 8 -17.22 -18.20 -18.38
N THR A 9 -17.74 -18.97 -17.43
CA THR A 9 -17.04 -19.24 -16.17
C THR A 9 -15.70 -19.93 -16.42
N LEU A 10 -15.65 -20.95 -17.28
CA LEU A 10 -14.41 -21.64 -17.63
C LEU A 10 -13.42 -20.73 -18.37
N LEU A 11 -13.90 -19.91 -19.30
CA LEU A 11 -13.08 -18.95 -20.02
C LEU A 11 -12.49 -17.89 -19.07
N PHE A 12 -13.31 -17.37 -18.15
CA PHE A 12 -12.85 -16.47 -17.09
C PHE A 12 -11.75 -17.14 -16.25
N LEU A 13 -11.98 -18.35 -15.75
CA LEU A 13 -10.99 -19.06 -14.92
C LEU A 13 -9.71 -19.38 -15.68
N LEU A 14 -9.80 -19.72 -16.97
CA LEU A 14 -8.65 -19.95 -17.84
C LEU A 14 -7.82 -18.67 -17.99
N LEU A 15 -8.47 -17.55 -18.31
CA LEU A 15 -7.80 -16.27 -18.50
C LEU A 15 -7.25 -15.71 -17.17
N ALA A 16 -8.01 -15.83 -16.08
CA ALA A 16 -7.59 -15.46 -14.73
C ALA A 16 -6.40 -16.30 -14.24
N GLY A 17 -6.41 -17.61 -14.49
CA GLY A 17 -5.41 -18.55 -14.01
C GLY A 17 -4.13 -18.62 -14.87
N LEU A 18 -4.23 -18.36 -16.18
CA LEU A 18 -3.09 -18.44 -17.10
C LEU A 18 -2.65 -17.06 -17.60
N ALA A 19 -3.57 -16.28 -18.17
CA ALA A 19 -3.21 -15.03 -18.85
C ALA A 19 -2.80 -13.93 -17.86
N VAL A 20 -3.51 -13.76 -16.75
CA VAL A 20 -3.18 -12.73 -15.74
C VAL A 20 -1.79 -12.96 -15.11
N PRO A 21 -1.39 -14.17 -14.67
CA PRO A 21 -0.03 -14.40 -14.18
C PRO A 21 1.05 -14.12 -15.22
N LEU A 22 0.80 -14.38 -16.51
CA LEU A 22 1.72 -14.03 -17.58
C LEU A 22 1.88 -12.51 -17.73
N LEU A 23 0.78 -11.75 -17.64
CA LEU A 23 0.82 -10.28 -17.63
C LEU A 23 1.52 -9.72 -16.38
N GLN A 24 1.36 -10.38 -15.22
CA GLN A 24 2.09 -10.01 -14.01
C GLN A 24 3.60 -10.21 -14.15
N ARG A 25 4.07 -11.22 -14.91
CA ARG A 25 5.49 -11.36 -15.27
C ARG A 25 5.99 -10.18 -16.09
N ALA A 26 5.14 -9.62 -16.96
CA ALA A 26 5.39 -8.37 -17.68
C ALA A 26 5.26 -7.11 -16.80
N ARG A 27 5.16 -7.26 -15.47
CA ARG A 27 5.08 -6.20 -14.47
C ARG A 27 3.78 -5.38 -14.48
N ILE A 28 2.73 -5.87 -15.14
CA ILE A 28 1.40 -5.25 -15.15
C ILE A 28 0.70 -5.58 -13.81
N ASN A 29 -0.05 -4.62 -13.24
CA ASN A 29 -0.86 -4.87 -12.04
C ASN A 29 -1.99 -5.87 -12.39
N GLN A 30 -2.35 -6.76 -11.47
CA GLN A 30 -3.45 -7.71 -11.61
C GLN A 30 -4.76 -7.08 -12.11
N MET A 31 -5.17 -5.95 -11.52
CA MET A 31 -6.40 -5.24 -11.91
C MET A 31 -6.34 -4.80 -13.38
N LEU A 32 -5.20 -4.25 -13.80
CA LEU A 32 -4.97 -3.87 -15.20
C LEU A 32 -4.93 -5.09 -16.12
N GLY A 33 -4.39 -6.22 -15.64
CA GLY A 33 -4.40 -7.48 -16.39
C GLY A 33 -5.82 -7.93 -16.73
N PHE A 34 -6.72 -7.94 -15.73
CA PHE A 34 -8.13 -8.28 -15.94
C PHE A 34 -8.84 -7.30 -16.87
N LEU A 35 -8.60 -6.00 -16.70
CA LEU A 35 -9.16 -4.94 -17.55
C LEU A 35 -8.73 -5.08 -19.02
N MET A 36 -7.44 -5.34 -19.26
CA MET A 36 -6.89 -5.55 -20.60
C MET A 36 -7.45 -6.83 -21.24
N ILE A 37 -7.61 -7.90 -20.46
CA ILE A 37 -8.22 -9.14 -20.94
C ILE A 37 -9.68 -8.88 -21.32
N GLY A 38 -10.45 -8.16 -20.49
CA GLY A 38 -11.82 -7.78 -20.81
C GLY A 38 -11.91 -6.94 -22.08
N LEU A 39 -11.02 -5.96 -22.25
CA LEU A 39 -10.95 -5.13 -23.45
C LEU A 39 -10.63 -5.95 -24.70
N CYS A 40 -9.67 -6.88 -24.62
CA CYS A 40 -9.23 -7.69 -25.76
C CYS A 40 -10.24 -8.78 -26.11
N PHE A 41 -10.72 -9.55 -25.12
CA PHE A 41 -11.56 -10.74 -25.31
C PHE A 41 -13.06 -10.47 -25.14
N GLY A 42 -13.45 -9.23 -24.83
CA GLY A 42 -14.83 -8.79 -24.76
C GLY A 42 -15.49 -8.57 -26.12
N PRO A 43 -16.81 -8.30 -26.13
CA PRO A 43 -17.60 -8.13 -27.35
C PRO A 43 -17.12 -6.95 -28.20
N ASN A 44 -16.67 -5.88 -27.55
CA ASN A 44 -16.19 -4.66 -28.23
C ASN A 44 -14.72 -4.74 -28.71
N GLY A 45 -14.00 -5.81 -28.32
CA GLY A 45 -12.63 -6.07 -28.74
C GLY A 45 -12.59 -7.07 -29.90
N LEU A 46 -11.92 -8.21 -29.68
CA LEU A 46 -11.85 -9.34 -30.61
C LEU A 46 -13.23 -9.96 -30.88
N GLY A 47 -14.20 -9.79 -29.97
CA GLY A 47 -15.58 -10.23 -30.17
C GLY A 47 -16.25 -9.59 -31.38
N THR A 48 -15.81 -8.41 -31.83
CA THR A 48 -16.32 -7.77 -33.05
C THR A 48 -15.99 -8.55 -34.33
N TRP A 49 -14.98 -9.44 -34.28
CA TRP A 49 -14.58 -10.30 -35.39
C TRP A 49 -15.05 -11.74 -35.22
N ALA A 50 -15.78 -12.05 -34.14
CA ALA A 50 -16.30 -13.39 -33.87
C ALA A 50 -17.23 -13.92 -34.99
N ASP A 51 -17.91 -13.02 -35.72
CA ASP A 51 -18.76 -13.37 -36.86
C ASP A 51 -17.95 -13.71 -38.13
N THR A 52 -16.74 -13.17 -38.26
CA THR A 52 -15.87 -13.40 -39.44
C THR A 52 -14.87 -14.53 -39.22
N VAL A 53 -14.51 -14.81 -37.97
CA VAL A 53 -13.54 -15.84 -37.62
C VAL A 53 -14.12 -16.80 -36.56
N PRO A 54 -14.63 -17.99 -36.96
CA PRO A 54 -15.41 -18.85 -36.07
C PRO A 54 -14.69 -19.34 -34.82
N TRP A 55 -13.36 -19.49 -34.83
CA TRP A 55 -12.62 -19.94 -33.63
C TRP A 55 -12.47 -18.82 -32.59
N LEU A 56 -12.55 -17.54 -32.98
CA LEU A 56 -12.53 -16.42 -32.03
C LEU A 56 -13.78 -16.41 -31.16
N ALA A 57 -14.92 -16.88 -31.69
CA ALA A 57 -16.16 -17.01 -30.94
C ALA A 57 -16.07 -17.91 -29.69
N ASP A 58 -15.14 -18.87 -29.68
CA ASP A 58 -14.93 -19.79 -28.57
C ASP A 58 -14.00 -19.21 -27.49
N VAL A 59 -13.23 -18.17 -27.82
CA VAL A 59 -12.24 -17.53 -26.93
C VAL A 59 -12.69 -16.13 -26.48
N THR A 60 -13.83 -15.64 -26.98
CA THR A 60 -14.41 -14.33 -26.61
C THR A 60 -15.67 -14.48 -25.77
N PHE A 61 -15.87 -13.53 -24.85
CA PHE A 61 -17.09 -13.45 -24.06
C PHE A 61 -18.28 -12.96 -24.90
N ARG A 62 -19.46 -13.57 -24.74
CA ARG A 62 -20.67 -13.21 -25.49
C ARG A 62 -21.75 -12.61 -24.60
N ASP A 63 -21.87 -13.10 -23.38
CA ASP A 63 -22.81 -12.62 -22.38
C ASP A 63 -22.06 -11.85 -21.28
N VAL A 64 -22.20 -10.53 -21.34
CA VAL A 64 -21.55 -9.60 -20.41
C VAL A 64 -22.32 -9.55 -19.07
N GLU A 65 -23.61 -9.88 -19.09
CA GLU A 65 -24.54 -9.61 -17.99
C GLU A 65 -24.29 -10.56 -16.80
N HIS A 66 -23.97 -11.82 -17.09
CA HIS A 66 -23.58 -12.80 -16.07
C HIS A 66 -22.29 -12.39 -15.35
N ILE A 67 -21.23 -12.02 -16.10
CA ILE A 67 -19.95 -11.61 -15.52
C ILE A 67 -20.11 -10.31 -14.73
N LYS A 68 -20.94 -9.39 -15.21
CA LYS A 68 -21.26 -8.12 -14.53
C LYS A 68 -21.89 -8.34 -13.16
N THR A 69 -22.85 -9.26 -13.06
CA THR A 69 -23.52 -9.61 -11.79
C THR A 69 -22.51 -10.11 -10.74
N PHE A 70 -21.56 -10.97 -11.14
CA PHE A 70 -20.48 -11.41 -10.25
C PHE A 70 -19.44 -10.32 -9.98
N GLY A 71 -19.21 -9.41 -10.93
CA GLY A 71 -18.35 -8.24 -10.77
C GLY A 71 -18.87 -7.26 -9.70
N GLU A 72 -20.19 -7.07 -9.61
CA GLU A 72 -20.81 -6.25 -8.56
C GLU A 72 -20.53 -6.81 -7.17
N LEU A 73 -20.59 -8.13 -6.98
CA LEU A 73 -20.16 -8.78 -5.74
C LEU A 73 -18.69 -8.46 -5.44
N GLY A 74 -17.83 -8.46 -6.45
CA GLY A 74 -16.43 -8.03 -6.31
C GLY A 74 -16.32 -6.65 -5.68
N ILE A 75 -17.08 -5.67 -6.17
CA ILE A 75 -17.12 -4.30 -5.63
C ILE A 75 -17.53 -4.32 -4.15
N LEU A 76 -18.56 -5.10 -3.80
CA LEU A 76 -18.98 -5.24 -2.40
C LEU A 76 -17.84 -5.78 -1.52
N PHE A 77 -17.13 -6.82 -1.95
CA PHE A 77 -15.99 -7.34 -1.18
C PHE A 77 -14.81 -6.38 -1.11
N LEU A 78 -14.55 -5.59 -2.15
CA LEU A 78 -13.54 -4.53 -2.11
C LEU A 78 -13.91 -3.47 -1.06
N MET A 79 -15.16 -2.99 -1.10
CA MET A 79 -15.67 -1.99 -0.15
C MET A 79 -15.67 -2.53 1.27
N PHE A 80 -16.06 -3.79 1.46
CA PHE A 80 -16.00 -4.48 2.74
C PHE A 80 -14.57 -4.57 3.27
N MET A 81 -13.61 -4.98 2.46
CA MET A 81 -12.21 -5.06 2.89
C MET A 81 -11.64 -3.70 3.24
N ILE A 82 -11.99 -2.65 2.49
CA ILE A 82 -11.64 -1.28 2.87
C ILE A 82 -12.25 -0.94 4.24
N GLY A 83 -13.54 -1.24 4.45
CA GLY A 83 -14.19 -1.07 5.75
C GLY A 83 -13.48 -1.81 6.90
N LEU A 84 -12.99 -3.02 6.62
CA LEU A 84 -12.26 -3.86 7.59
C LEU A 84 -10.85 -3.32 7.90
N GLU A 85 -10.16 -2.77 6.89
CA GLU A 85 -8.83 -2.14 7.04
C GLU A 85 -8.90 -0.78 7.78
N LEU A 86 -10.05 -0.12 7.72
CA LEU A 86 -10.31 1.17 8.37
C LEU A 86 -10.68 1.00 9.85
N SER A 87 -9.68 0.97 10.75
CA SER A 87 -9.95 1.13 12.18
C SER A 87 -10.04 2.62 12.56
N PRO A 88 -11.08 3.07 13.30
CA PRO A 88 -11.20 4.47 13.74
C PRO A 88 -9.97 4.96 14.50
N ALA A 89 -9.35 4.08 15.29
CA ALA A 89 -8.11 4.37 16.00
C ALA A 89 -6.93 4.66 15.06
N ARG A 90 -6.78 3.89 13.97
CA ARG A 90 -5.70 4.07 12.98
C ARG A 90 -5.89 5.36 12.18
N ILE A 91 -7.12 5.69 11.79
CA ILE A 91 -7.43 6.98 11.13
C ILE A 91 -7.07 8.15 12.06
N TRP A 92 -7.46 8.06 13.33
CA TRP A 92 -7.17 9.12 14.30
C TRP A 92 -5.68 9.32 14.53
N ALA A 93 -4.90 8.24 14.57
CA ALA A 93 -3.44 8.30 14.69
C ALA A 93 -2.78 9.00 13.49
N LEU A 94 -3.31 8.78 12.27
CA LEU A 94 -2.75 9.32 11.03
C LEU A 94 -3.30 10.71 10.64
N ARG A 95 -4.22 11.28 11.44
CA ARG A 95 -5.01 12.47 11.06
C ARG A 95 -4.20 13.68 10.59
N ARG A 96 -3.04 13.94 11.20
CA ARG A 96 -2.17 15.08 10.82
C ARG A 96 -1.47 14.87 9.47
N SER A 97 -1.22 13.62 9.09
CA SER A 97 -0.59 13.25 7.82
C SER A 97 -1.62 13.14 6.69
N VAL A 98 -2.81 12.61 6.99
CA VAL A 98 -3.85 12.25 6.01
C VAL A 98 -4.75 13.43 5.64
N PHE A 99 -5.32 14.16 6.62
CA PHE A 99 -6.35 15.18 6.33
C PHE A 99 -5.81 16.50 5.79
N GLY A 100 -4.53 16.83 5.99
CA GLY A 100 -3.96 18.10 5.51
C GLY A 100 -3.78 18.11 3.99
N THR A 101 -2.72 17.42 3.54
CA THR A 101 -2.33 17.42 2.11
C THR A 101 -3.34 16.69 1.24
N GLY A 102 -3.94 15.61 1.74
CA GLY A 102 -4.91 14.83 0.97
C GLY A 102 -6.15 15.64 0.62
N VAL A 103 -6.76 16.36 1.59
CA VAL A 103 -8.04 17.06 1.35
C VAL A 103 -7.79 18.16 0.33
N LEU A 104 -6.70 18.89 0.53
CA LEU A 104 -6.27 19.92 -0.39
C LEU A 104 -5.98 19.36 -1.79
N GLN A 105 -5.36 18.17 -1.90
CA GLN A 105 -5.13 17.51 -3.19
C GLN A 105 -6.44 17.16 -3.89
N VAL A 106 -7.36 16.47 -3.20
CA VAL A 106 -8.63 16.03 -3.78
C VAL A 106 -9.45 17.25 -4.21
N THR A 107 -9.60 18.25 -3.34
CA THR A 107 -10.39 19.45 -3.64
C THR A 107 -9.78 20.25 -4.79
N LEU A 108 -8.48 20.57 -4.76
CA LEU A 108 -7.85 21.35 -5.84
C LEU A 108 -7.90 20.61 -7.17
N THR A 109 -7.69 19.30 -7.17
CA THR A 109 -7.75 18.49 -8.39
C THR A 109 -9.18 18.41 -8.92
N ALA A 110 -10.16 18.19 -8.04
CA ALA A 110 -11.57 18.11 -8.41
C ALA A 110 -12.08 19.44 -9.00
N VAL A 111 -11.72 20.57 -8.39
CA VAL A 111 -12.06 21.89 -8.91
C VAL A 111 -11.37 22.15 -10.25
N SER A 112 -10.08 21.83 -10.38
CA SER A 112 -9.32 22.09 -11.61
C SER A 112 -9.86 21.25 -12.78
N ILE A 113 -10.05 19.95 -12.58
CA ILE A 113 -10.57 19.06 -13.61
C ILE A 113 -12.05 19.34 -13.88
N GLY A 114 -12.85 19.62 -12.84
CA GLY A 114 -14.26 19.99 -12.99
C GLY A 114 -14.45 21.29 -13.77
N ALA A 115 -13.60 22.30 -13.55
CA ALA A 115 -13.61 23.54 -14.33
C ALA A 115 -13.28 23.29 -15.80
N ILE A 116 -12.33 22.41 -16.09
CA ILE A 116 -12.03 21.97 -17.46
C ILE A 116 -13.26 21.27 -18.06
N ALA A 117 -13.87 20.32 -17.34
CA ALA A 117 -15.05 19.61 -17.82
C ALA A 117 -16.25 20.55 -18.10
N LEU A 118 -16.46 21.57 -17.27
CA LEU A 118 -17.44 22.64 -17.50
C LEU A 118 -17.13 23.42 -18.78
N TRP A 119 -15.86 23.76 -19.00
CA TRP A 119 -15.43 24.48 -20.20
C TRP A 119 -15.67 23.67 -21.48
N PHE A 120 -15.57 22.33 -21.40
CA PHE A 120 -15.97 21.41 -22.48
C PHE A 120 -17.49 21.22 -22.62
N GLY A 121 -18.32 22.01 -21.92
CA GLY A 121 -19.77 22.04 -22.09
C GLY A 121 -20.54 21.00 -21.27
N ASN A 122 -19.90 20.30 -20.33
CA ASN A 122 -20.61 19.34 -19.48
C ASN A 122 -21.53 20.07 -18.48
N PRO A 123 -22.71 19.49 -18.14
CA PRO A 123 -23.57 20.02 -17.09
C PRO A 123 -22.83 20.15 -15.75
N ARG A 124 -23.27 21.06 -14.87
CA ARG A 124 -22.60 21.32 -13.59
C ARG A 124 -22.42 20.07 -12.73
N ALA A 125 -23.46 19.24 -12.64
CA ALA A 125 -23.41 17.99 -11.89
C ALA A 125 -22.47 16.95 -12.54
N GLY A 126 -22.48 16.85 -13.87
CA GLY A 126 -21.56 15.98 -14.62
C GLY A 126 -20.11 16.41 -14.48
N ALA A 127 -19.82 17.71 -14.60
CA ALA A 127 -18.47 18.25 -14.46
C ALA A 127 -17.91 18.10 -13.05
N LEU A 128 -18.74 18.32 -12.01
CA LEU A 128 -18.37 18.05 -10.62
C LEU A 128 -18.06 16.57 -10.40
N THR A 129 -18.89 15.68 -10.97
CA THR A 129 -18.70 14.23 -10.92
C THR A 129 -17.40 13.81 -11.61
N ILE A 130 -17.11 14.32 -12.81
CA ILE A 130 -15.84 14.05 -13.51
C ILE A 130 -14.65 14.54 -12.68
N GLY A 131 -14.72 15.77 -12.18
CA GLY A 131 -13.65 16.38 -11.40
C GLY A 131 -13.30 15.56 -10.16
N ILE A 132 -14.31 15.24 -9.34
CA ILE A 132 -14.09 14.51 -8.09
C ILE A 132 -13.65 13.06 -8.33
N THR A 133 -14.14 12.45 -9.41
CA THR A 133 -13.76 11.09 -9.80
C THR A 133 -12.31 11.01 -10.25
N LEU A 134 -11.88 11.90 -11.16
CA LEU A 134 -10.51 11.91 -11.67
C LEU A 134 -9.49 12.44 -10.65
N ALA A 135 -9.96 13.10 -9.58
CA ALA A 135 -9.12 13.50 -8.45
C ALA A 135 -8.54 12.31 -7.68
N MET A 136 -9.19 11.14 -7.71
CA MET A 136 -8.75 9.91 -7.03
C MET A 136 -7.74 9.13 -7.86
N SER A 137 -6.72 8.57 -7.20
CA SER A 137 -5.65 7.78 -7.81
C SER A 137 -5.81 6.31 -7.42
N SER A 138 -5.29 5.38 -8.24
CA SER A 138 -5.25 3.96 -7.86
C SER A 138 -4.21 3.68 -6.79
N THR A 139 -4.68 3.29 -5.61
CA THR A 139 -3.84 2.87 -4.48
C THR A 139 -3.04 1.61 -4.86
N ALA A 140 -3.68 0.63 -5.49
CA ALA A 140 -3.02 -0.63 -5.86
C ALA A 140 -1.82 -0.42 -6.80
N VAL A 141 -1.97 0.41 -7.85
CA VAL A 141 -0.88 0.69 -8.81
C VAL A 141 0.26 1.45 -8.12
N VAL A 142 -0.05 2.49 -7.35
CA VAL A 142 0.97 3.33 -6.71
C VAL A 142 1.74 2.55 -5.64
N MET A 143 1.03 1.83 -4.77
CA MET A 143 1.64 1.05 -3.70
C MET A 143 2.50 -0.09 -4.25
N GLN A 144 2.05 -0.77 -5.31
CA GLN A 144 2.86 -1.77 -6.01
C GLN A 144 4.16 -1.18 -6.56
N LEU A 145 4.10 -0.01 -7.21
CA LEU A 145 5.29 0.66 -7.76
C LEU A 145 6.25 1.13 -6.66
N LEU A 146 5.74 1.68 -5.56
CA LEU A 146 6.55 2.08 -4.40
C LEU A 146 7.19 0.89 -3.70
N THR A 147 6.47 -0.23 -3.57
CA THR A 147 6.98 -1.47 -2.96
C THR A 147 8.10 -2.06 -3.79
N ARG A 148 7.91 -2.13 -5.12
CA ARG A 148 8.93 -2.57 -6.07
C ARG A 148 10.18 -1.70 -6.03
N ALA A 149 10.01 -0.39 -5.85
CA ALA A 149 11.11 0.56 -5.70
C ALA A 149 11.71 0.60 -4.28
N GLN A 150 11.20 -0.20 -3.34
CA GLN A 150 11.54 -0.16 -1.90
C GLN A 150 11.43 1.25 -1.29
N ALA A 151 10.51 2.06 -1.80
CA ALA A 151 10.36 3.47 -1.47
C ALA A 151 9.18 3.76 -0.51
N LEU A 152 8.45 2.74 -0.04
CA LEU A 152 7.29 2.92 0.85
C LEU A 152 7.61 3.67 2.15
N ALA A 153 8.76 3.36 2.77
CA ALA A 153 9.21 4.02 4.00
C ALA A 153 9.84 5.40 3.76
N SER A 154 10.05 5.80 2.49
CA SER A 154 10.64 7.11 2.17
C SER A 154 9.66 8.25 2.45
N PRO A 155 10.14 9.51 2.61
CA PRO A 155 9.26 10.66 2.78
C PRO A 155 8.23 10.82 1.65
N LEU A 156 8.62 10.52 0.41
CA LEU A 156 7.72 10.49 -0.74
C LEU A 156 6.68 9.37 -0.59
N GLY A 157 7.12 8.17 -0.24
CA GLY A 157 6.23 7.01 -0.04
C GLY A 157 5.19 7.27 1.05
N GLN A 158 5.60 7.82 2.19
CA GLN A 158 4.70 8.20 3.28
C GLN A 158 3.72 9.32 2.90
N ALA A 159 4.18 10.31 2.12
CA ALA A 159 3.31 11.37 1.62
C ALA A 159 2.28 10.86 0.61
N CYS A 160 2.69 10.01 -0.33
CA CYS A 160 1.80 9.34 -1.27
C CYS A 160 0.78 8.47 -0.53
N PHE A 161 1.23 7.64 0.41
CA PHE A 161 0.36 6.81 1.24
C PHE A 161 -0.69 7.64 1.99
N GLY A 162 -0.29 8.75 2.61
CA GLY A 162 -1.23 9.64 3.30
C GLY A 162 -2.31 10.23 2.39
N ILE A 163 -1.95 10.62 1.16
CA ILE A 163 -2.91 11.13 0.16
C ILE A 163 -3.85 10.00 -0.29
N LEU A 164 -3.31 8.84 -0.66
CA LEU A 164 -4.09 7.67 -1.10
C LEU A 164 -5.07 7.21 -0.02
N MET A 165 -4.64 7.15 1.24
CA MET A 165 -5.51 6.79 2.36
C MET A 165 -6.69 7.76 2.53
N LEU A 166 -6.46 9.06 2.30
CA LEU A 166 -7.59 9.99 2.29
C LEU A 166 -8.50 9.74 1.09
N GLN A 167 -7.96 9.50 -0.09
CA GLN A 167 -8.76 9.24 -1.29
C GLN A 167 -9.66 8.01 -1.09
N ASP A 168 -9.11 6.93 -0.53
CA ASP A 168 -9.85 5.71 -0.17
C ASP A 168 -10.97 6.02 0.85
N LEU A 169 -10.67 6.82 1.89
CA LEU A 169 -11.67 7.26 2.86
C LEU A 169 -12.74 8.19 2.24
N ALA A 170 -12.37 8.98 1.24
CA ALA A 170 -13.25 9.92 0.58
C ALA A 170 -14.24 9.25 -0.39
N VAL A 171 -14.01 7.99 -0.80
CA VAL A 171 -14.90 7.26 -1.72
C VAL A 171 -16.36 7.29 -1.25
N VAL A 172 -16.62 7.08 0.04
CA VAL A 172 -17.98 7.09 0.62
C VAL A 172 -18.64 8.47 0.52
N PRO A 173 -18.05 9.56 1.06
CA PRO A 173 -18.58 10.91 0.86
C PRO A 173 -18.81 11.27 -0.61
N VAL A 174 -17.91 10.84 -1.51
CA VAL A 174 -18.03 11.11 -2.94
C VAL A 174 -19.20 10.37 -3.57
N LEU A 175 -19.40 9.09 -3.24
CA LEU A 175 -20.55 8.33 -3.71
C LEU A 175 -21.88 8.94 -3.24
N ILE A 176 -21.94 9.39 -1.98
CA ILE A 176 -23.12 10.09 -1.43
C ILE A 176 -23.36 11.41 -2.17
N LEU A 177 -22.29 12.18 -2.42
CA LEU A 177 -22.37 13.44 -3.16
C LEU A 177 -22.92 13.20 -4.57
N VAL A 178 -22.34 12.26 -5.33
CA VAL A 178 -22.77 11.96 -6.70
C VAL A 178 -24.20 11.43 -6.74
N GLN A 179 -24.59 10.56 -5.79
CA GLN A 179 -25.99 10.11 -5.66
C GLN A 179 -26.96 11.26 -5.35
N GLY A 180 -26.55 12.21 -4.50
CA GLY A 180 -27.35 13.40 -4.18
C GLY A 180 -27.55 14.34 -5.38
N LEU A 181 -26.61 14.35 -6.34
CA LEU A 181 -26.70 15.16 -7.56
C LEU A 181 -27.69 14.59 -8.58
N ALA A 182 -27.87 13.26 -8.61
CA ALA A 182 -28.74 12.57 -9.56
C ALA A 182 -30.24 12.91 -9.41
N GLY A 183 -30.63 13.49 -8.27
CA GLY A 183 -32.03 13.59 -7.87
C GLY A 183 -32.74 14.91 -8.13
N ASN A 184 -32.11 16.00 -8.61
CA ASN A 184 -32.79 17.31 -8.64
C ASN A 184 -32.29 18.34 -9.69
N ASP A 185 -33.23 18.87 -10.48
CA ASP A 185 -33.13 20.07 -11.34
C ASP A 185 -33.43 21.40 -10.60
N SER A 186 -33.82 21.33 -9.32
CA SER A 186 -34.24 22.49 -8.55
C SER A 186 -33.04 23.28 -8.01
N GLY A 187 -33.06 24.61 -8.19
CA GLY A 187 -31.97 25.56 -7.89
C GLY A 187 -31.50 25.65 -6.42
N ALA A 188 -31.89 24.72 -5.55
CA ALA A 188 -31.48 24.59 -4.16
C ALA A 188 -30.49 23.43 -3.95
N LEU A 189 -29.48 23.33 -4.81
CA LEU A 189 -28.39 22.33 -4.77
C LEU A 189 -27.81 22.13 -3.35
N TRP A 190 -27.65 23.22 -2.59
CA TRP A 190 -27.12 23.19 -1.22
C TRP A 190 -28.06 22.49 -0.22
N LEU A 191 -29.37 22.73 -0.33
CA LEU A 191 -30.37 22.11 0.55
C LEU A 191 -30.51 20.63 0.24
N THR A 192 -30.54 20.25 -1.05
CA THR A 192 -30.57 18.85 -1.47
C THR A 192 -29.34 18.09 -0.99
N LEU A 193 -28.16 18.70 -1.12
CA LEU A 193 -26.93 18.09 -0.64
C LEU A 193 -26.91 17.92 0.88
N LEU A 194 -27.38 18.93 1.62
CA LEU A 194 -27.47 18.85 3.07
C LEU A 194 -28.43 17.75 3.54
N VAL A 195 -29.59 17.61 2.87
CA VAL A 195 -30.55 16.53 3.14
C VAL A 195 -29.95 15.17 2.80
N ALA A 196 -29.26 15.03 1.65
CA ALA A 196 -28.61 13.77 1.26
C ALA A 196 -27.54 13.34 2.27
N VAL A 197 -26.69 14.29 2.69
CA VAL A 197 -25.65 14.06 3.70
C VAL A 197 -26.27 13.73 5.06
N ALA A 198 -27.30 14.46 5.49
CA ALA A 198 -27.98 14.20 6.76
C ALA A 198 -28.66 12.82 6.76
N LYS A 199 -29.37 12.47 5.68
CA LYS A 199 -29.99 11.15 5.50
C LYS A 199 -28.94 10.06 5.54
N ALA A 200 -27.85 10.20 4.78
CA ALA A 200 -26.76 9.24 4.78
C ALA A 200 -26.13 9.09 6.18
N ALA A 201 -25.87 10.19 6.89
CA ALA A 201 -25.32 10.17 8.23
C ALA A 201 -26.23 9.43 9.23
N VAL A 202 -27.54 9.69 9.18
CA VAL A 202 -28.54 8.99 10.02
C VAL A 202 -28.59 7.50 9.71
N THR A 203 -28.65 7.13 8.43
CA THR A 203 -28.66 5.72 8.02
C THR A 203 -27.37 5.01 8.41
N ILE A 204 -26.21 5.63 8.18
CA ILE A 204 -24.90 5.09 8.58
C ILE A 204 -24.85 4.89 10.09
N ALA A 205 -25.27 5.88 10.88
CA ALA A 205 -25.29 5.78 12.33
C ALA A 205 -26.20 4.64 12.78
N LEU A 206 -27.43 4.56 12.25
CA LEU A 206 -28.38 3.50 12.59
C LEU A 206 -27.81 2.11 12.28
N VAL A 207 -27.32 1.92 11.04
CA VAL A 207 -26.71 0.66 10.61
C VAL A 207 -25.50 0.31 11.47
N TYR A 208 -24.65 1.28 11.79
CA TYR A 208 -23.48 1.06 12.62
C TYR A 208 -23.84 0.66 14.06
N PHE A 209 -24.76 1.38 14.71
CA PHE A 209 -25.13 1.08 16.10
C PHE A 209 -25.93 -0.23 16.23
N VAL A 210 -26.91 -0.44 15.34
CA VAL A 210 -27.71 -1.69 15.31
C VAL A 210 -26.83 -2.86 14.89
N GLY A 211 -26.09 -2.69 13.79
CA GLY A 211 -25.19 -3.70 13.26
C GLY A 211 -24.12 -4.11 14.27
N ARG A 212 -23.53 -3.17 15.01
CA ARG A 212 -22.53 -3.50 16.05
C ARG A 212 -23.14 -4.31 17.20
N ARG A 213 -24.40 -4.02 17.55
CA ARG A 213 -25.13 -4.74 18.60
C ARG A 213 -25.54 -6.15 18.16
N LEU A 214 -25.79 -6.37 16.87
CA LEU A 214 -26.14 -7.69 16.32
C LEU A 214 -24.91 -8.52 15.92
N ALA A 215 -23.94 -7.92 15.24
CA ALA A 215 -22.79 -8.62 14.66
C ALA A 215 -21.93 -9.29 15.75
N ARG A 216 -21.59 -8.56 16.82
CA ARG A 216 -20.75 -9.10 17.89
C ARG A 216 -21.32 -10.38 18.53
N PRO A 217 -22.57 -10.40 19.06
CA PRO A 217 -23.11 -11.62 19.67
C PRO A 217 -23.32 -12.74 18.66
N LEU A 218 -23.68 -12.44 17.40
CA LEU A 218 -23.79 -13.47 16.37
C LEU A 218 -22.45 -14.16 16.12
N PHE A 219 -21.39 -13.38 15.88
CA PHE A 219 -20.06 -13.94 15.67
C PHE A 219 -19.55 -14.68 16.91
N THR A 220 -19.73 -14.16 18.12
CA THR A 220 -19.30 -14.85 19.35
C THR A 220 -20.09 -16.14 19.61
N ALA A 221 -21.40 -16.16 19.34
CA ALA A 221 -22.25 -17.34 19.57
C ALA A 221 -21.87 -18.52 18.64
N PHE A 222 -21.54 -18.22 17.39
CA PHE A 222 -21.17 -19.24 16.41
C PHE A 222 -19.65 -19.50 16.33
N ALA A 223 -18.80 -18.60 16.86
CA ALA A 223 -17.36 -18.80 16.98
C ALA A 223 -16.98 -19.99 17.89
N VAL A 224 -17.84 -20.38 18.83
CA VAL A 224 -17.62 -21.53 19.73
C VAL A 224 -17.53 -22.85 18.96
N GLN A 225 -18.14 -22.95 17.77
CA GLN A 225 -18.19 -24.19 16.99
C GLN A 225 -17.05 -24.37 15.98
N ARG A 226 -16.17 -23.36 15.77
CA ARG A 226 -14.96 -23.42 14.91
C ARG A 226 -15.14 -24.08 13.53
N GLN A 227 -16.34 -24.05 12.94
CA GLN A 227 -16.55 -24.52 11.57
C GLN A 227 -16.29 -23.36 10.59
N PRO A 228 -15.25 -23.45 9.74
CA PRO A 228 -14.92 -22.38 8.79
C PRO A 228 -16.10 -21.98 7.89
N GLU A 229 -16.96 -22.94 7.55
CA GLU A 229 -18.12 -22.74 6.66
C GLU A 229 -19.18 -21.82 7.27
N VAL A 230 -19.48 -22.00 8.56
CA VAL A 230 -20.45 -21.15 9.29
C VAL A 230 -19.93 -19.73 9.40
N PHE A 231 -18.62 -19.58 9.61
CA PHE A 231 -17.99 -18.28 9.73
C PHE A 231 -18.01 -17.52 8.40
N VAL A 232 -17.71 -18.18 7.27
CA VAL A 232 -17.88 -17.63 5.92
C VAL A 232 -19.33 -17.21 5.70
N ALA A 233 -20.30 -18.08 6.03
CA ALA A 233 -21.72 -17.78 5.85
C ALA A 233 -22.16 -16.54 6.64
N LEU A 234 -21.65 -16.35 7.87
CA LEU A 234 -21.92 -15.14 8.66
C LEU A 234 -21.31 -13.88 8.06
N ILE A 235 -20.08 -13.96 7.52
CA ILE A 235 -19.46 -12.83 6.81
C ILE A 235 -20.32 -12.44 5.60
N LEU A 236 -20.74 -13.42 4.80
CA LEU A 236 -21.61 -13.19 3.63
C LEU A 236 -22.96 -12.60 4.04
N LEU A 237 -23.60 -13.18 5.06
CA LEU A 237 -24.89 -12.72 5.57
C LEU A 237 -24.79 -11.27 6.08
N LEU A 238 -23.76 -10.93 6.84
CA LEU A 238 -23.55 -9.57 7.33
C LEU A 238 -23.29 -8.61 6.17
N THR A 239 -22.39 -8.97 5.26
CA THR A 239 -21.99 -8.12 4.12
C THR A 239 -23.17 -7.83 3.21
N LEU A 240 -23.87 -8.88 2.76
CA LEU A 240 -25.03 -8.75 1.87
C LEU A 240 -26.24 -8.17 2.59
N GLY A 241 -26.48 -8.55 3.85
CA GLY A 241 -27.60 -8.05 4.66
C GLY A 241 -27.49 -6.55 4.93
N VAL A 242 -26.31 -6.06 5.30
CA VAL A 242 -26.07 -4.62 5.49
C VAL A 242 -26.14 -3.89 4.14
N SER A 243 -25.58 -4.45 3.07
CA SER A 243 -25.68 -3.90 1.71
C SER A 243 -27.15 -3.71 1.29
N ALA A 244 -27.98 -4.74 1.48
CA ALA A 244 -29.41 -4.68 1.20
C ALA A 244 -30.14 -3.66 2.08
N ALA A 245 -29.81 -3.58 3.37
CA ALA A 245 -30.40 -2.59 4.27
C ALA A 245 -30.08 -1.14 3.85
N THR A 246 -28.84 -0.88 3.44
CA THR A 246 -28.46 0.44 2.91
C THR A 246 -29.12 0.75 1.57
N ALA A 247 -29.25 -0.25 0.69
CA ALA A 247 -29.98 -0.12 -0.57
C ALA A 247 -31.45 0.23 -0.35
N ALA A 248 -32.12 -0.42 0.60
CA ALA A 248 -33.50 -0.11 0.98
C ALA A 248 -33.66 1.31 1.54
N ALA A 249 -32.61 1.88 2.15
CA ALA A 249 -32.59 3.28 2.59
C ALA A 249 -32.31 4.28 1.44
N GLY A 250 -32.06 3.79 0.22
CA GLY A 250 -31.71 4.60 -0.95
C GLY A 250 -30.25 5.05 -0.98
N LEU A 251 -29.35 4.29 -0.36
CA LEU A 251 -27.90 4.45 -0.46
C LEU A 251 -27.31 3.30 -1.29
N SER A 252 -26.07 3.42 -1.77
CA SER A 252 -25.46 2.34 -2.55
C SER A 252 -25.19 1.06 -1.74
N MET A 253 -25.33 -0.10 -2.39
CA MET A 253 -24.92 -1.39 -1.79
C MET A 253 -23.43 -1.40 -1.39
N ALA A 254 -22.59 -0.76 -2.21
CA ALA A 254 -21.17 -0.54 -1.94
C ALA A 254 -20.92 0.12 -0.57
N LEU A 255 -21.74 1.10 -0.18
CA LEU A 255 -21.65 1.72 1.13
C LEU A 255 -21.98 0.74 2.25
N GLY A 256 -23.04 -0.06 2.10
CA GLY A 256 -23.40 -1.07 3.10
C GLY A 256 -22.34 -2.14 3.28
N ALA A 257 -21.69 -2.59 2.20
CA ALA A 257 -20.56 -3.51 2.31
C ALA A 257 -19.40 -2.91 3.10
N LEU A 258 -19.06 -1.63 2.87
CA LEU A 258 -18.06 -0.91 3.65
C LEU A 258 -18.45 -0.79 5.14
N LEU A 259 -19.72 -0.49 5.43
CA LEU A 259 -20.21 -0.47 6.81
C LEU A 259 -20.12 -1.85 7.47
N ALA A 260 -20.43 -2.93 6.75
CA ALA A 260 -20.27 -4.29 7.26
C ALA A 260 -18.81 -4.60 7.62
N GLY A 261 -17.84 -4.16 6.80
CA GLY A 261 -16.43 -4.26 7.12
C GLY A 261 -16.06 -3.49 8.39
N LEU A 262 -16.53 -2.24 8.50
CA LEU A 262 -16.29 -1.39 9.67
C LEU A 262 -16.88 -1.97 10.96
N LEU A 263 -18.00 -2.69 10.87
CA LEU A 263 -18.61 -3.38 12.02
C LEU A 263 -17.71 -4.51 12.56
N LEU A 264 -16.91 -5.15 11.69
CA LEU A 264 -15.99 -6.23 12.07
C LEU A 264 -14.57 -5.72 12.36
N ALA A 265 -14.20 -4.54 11.87
CA ALA A 265 -12.87 -3.94 12.05
C ALA A 265 -12.45 -3.80 13.52
N ASP A 266 -13.40 -3.53 14.43
CA ASP A 266 -13.14 -3.39 15.87
C ASP A 266 -13.39 -4.69 16.67
N THR A 267 -13.51 -5.84 16.02
CA THR A 267 -13.73 -7.15 16.66
C THR A 267 -12.47 -8.00 16.70
N GLU A 268 -12.42 -8.98 17.62
CA GLU A 268 -11.30 -9.95 17.71
C GLU A 268 -11.16 -10.84 16.47
N PHE A 269 -12.18 -10.85 15.61
CA PHE A 269 -12.28 -11.65 14.40
C PHE A 269 -11.71 -10.97 13.15
N GLN A 270 -11.27 -9.70 13.23
CA GLN A 270 -10.85 -8.91 12.07
C GLN A 270 -9.85 -9.66 11.17
N TYR A 271 -8.77 -10.19 11.77
CA TYR A 271 -7.72 -10.89 11.03
C TYR A 271 -8.22 -12.19 10.37
N GLU A 272 -9.07 -12.94 11.06
CA GLU A 272 -9.64 -14.19 10.53
C GLU A 272 -10.59 -13.91 9.35
N VAL A 273 -11.42 -12.88 9.48
CA VAL A 273 -12.29 -12.40 8.40
C VAL A 273 -11.47 -11.95 7.20
N GLU A 274 -10.39 -11.19 7.43
CA GLU A 274 -9.49 -10.69 6.37
C GLU A 274 -8.90 -11.86 5.56
N MET A 275 -8.33 -12.85 6.25
CA MET A 275 -7.73 -14.04 5.64
C MET A 275 -8.74 -14.87 4.84
N ILE A 276 -9.99 -14.93 5.29
CA ILE A 276 -11.05 -15.68 4.62
C ILE A 276 -11.56 -14.93 3.38
N VAL A 277 -11.70 -13.61 3.47
CA VAL A 277 -12.30 -12.78 2.40
C VAL A 277 -11.30 -12.42 1.30
N GLU A 278 -10.01 -12.26 1.62
CA GLU A 278 -8.98 -11.83 0.68
C GLU A 278 -8.94 -12.67 -0.63
N PRO A 279 -9.00 -14.02 -0.61
CA PRO A 279 -9.05 -14.83 -1.83
C PRO A 279 -10.28 -14.55 -2.70
N PHE A 280 -11.46 -14.37 -2.08
CA PHE A 280 -12.70 -14.06 -2.80
C PHE A 280 -12.64 -12.66 -3.40
N ARG A 281 -12.19 -11.67 -2.62
CA ARG A 281 -11.98 -10.29 -3.10
C ARG A 281 -11.14 -10.28 -4.37
N GLY A 282 -9.99 -10.97 -4.38
CA GLY A 282 -9.09 -10.98 -5.53
C GLY A 282 -9.72 -11.55 -6.81
N LEU A 283 -10.44 -12.67 -6.69
CA LEU A 283 -11.10 -13.32 -7.84
C LEU A 283 -12.30 -12.52 -8.35
N LEU A 284 -13.18 -12.08 -7.45
CA LEU A 284 -14.38 -11.33 -7.80
C LEU A 284 -14.04 -9.93 -8.33
N MET A 285 -13.01 -9.28 -7.79
CA MET A 285 -12.43 -8.06 -8.38
C MET A 285 -11.92 -8.30 -9.80
N GLY A 286 -11.32 -9.47 -10.04
CA GLY A 286 -10.92 -9.85 -11.39
C GLY A 286 -12.10 -9.89 -12.36
N MET A 287 -13.23 -10.45 -11.95
CA MET A 287 -14.47 -10.42 -12.74
C MET A 287 -14.98 -9.00 -12.97
N PHE A 288 -14.97 -8.15 -11.93
CA PHE A 288 -15.36 -6.74 -12.07
C PHE A 288 -14.51 -5.99 -13.10
N PHE A 289 -13.19 -6.00 -12.96
CA PHE A 289 -12.32 -5.29 -13.91
C PHE A 289 -12.41 -5.89 -15.31
N MET A 290 -12.61 -7.21 -15.42
CA MET A 290 -12.84 -7.84 -16.72
C MET A 290 -14.16 -7.38 -17.34
N SER A 291 -15.27 -7.33 -16.59
CA SER A 291 -16.56 -6.87 -17.11
C SER A 291 -16.49 -5.41 -17.55
N VAL A 292 -15.85 -4.55 -16.75
CA VAL A 292 -15.58 -3.16 -17.12
C VAL A 292 -14.76 -3.09 -18.40
N GLY A 293 -13.73 -3.92 -18.54
CA GLY A 293 -12.91 -4.01 -19.76
C GLY A 293 -13.73 -4.40 -20.98
N MET A 294 -14.68 -5.33 -20.82
CA MET A 294 -15.58 -5.78 -21.88
C MET A 294 -16.55 -4.68 -22.32
N GLU A 295 -16.96 -3.81 -21.39
CA GLU A 295 -17.79 -2.64 -21.69
C GLU A 295 -17.04 -1.54 -22.45
N LEU A 296 -15.70 -1.47 -22.37
CA LEU A 296 -14.91 -0.47 -23.08
C LEU A 296 -14.98 -0.66 -24.60
N ASP A 297 -15.34 0.40 -25.30
CA ASP A 297 -15.44 0.40 -26.76
C ASP A 297 -14.14 0.90 -27.41
N VAL A 298 -13.43 -0.01 -28.09
CA VAL A 298 -12.20 0.27 -28.83
C VAL A 298 -12.45 1.29 -29.96
N ARG A 299 -13.68 1.38 -30.49
CA ARG A 299 -14.04 2.39 -31.48
C ARG A 299 -13.96 3.80 -30.91
N THR A 300 -14.18 3.99 -29.61
CA THR A 300 -14.00 5.30 -28.96
C THR A 300 -12.54 5.75 -29.01
N ILE A 301 -11.59 4.82 -28.88
CA ILE A 301 -10.16 5.07 -29.04
C ILE A 301 -9.85 5.50 -30.48
N ALA A 302 -10.38 4.75 -31.46
CA ALA A 302 -10.17 5.01 -32.88
C ALA A 302 -10.86 6.32 -33.35
N ALA A 303 -11.99 6.68 -32.76
CA ALA A 303 -12.73 7.90 -33.06
C ALA A 303 -12.06 9.15 -32.46
N ASN A 304 -11.28 9.00 -31.38
CA ASN A 304 -10.63 10.10 -30.67
C ASN A 304 -9.10 9.96 -30.59
N PRO A 305 -8.39 9.75 -31.72
CA PRO A 305 -6.95 9.45 -31.71
C PRO A 305 -6.09 10.62 -31.20
N VAL A 306 -6.62 11.85 -31.24
CA VAL A 306 -5.96 13.05 -30.73
C VAL A 306 -6.41 13.38 -29.32
N TRP A 307 -7.73 13.49 -29.10
CA TRP A 307 -8.30 13.96 -27.83
C TRP A 307 -8.06 12.99 -26.67
N LEU A 308 -8.03 11.68 -26.91
CA LEU A 308 -7.80 10.70 -25.83
C LEU A 308 -6.35 10.77 -25.30
N PRO A 309 -5.28 10.65 -26.13
CA PRO A 309 -3.91 10.84 -25.64
C PRO A 309 -3.68 12.22 -25.02
N LEU A 310 -4.25 13.27 -25.62
CA LEU A 310 -4.16 14.63 -25.08
C LEU A 310 -4.81 14.72 -23.69
N SER A 311 -5.95 14.06 -23.48
CA SER A 311 -6.62 14.00 -22.19
C SER A 311 -5.85 13.18 -21.16
N VAL A 312 -5.18 12.09 -21.55
CA VAL A 312 -4.28 11.33 -20.66
C VAL A 312 -3.12 12.21 -20.19
N VAL A 313 -2.46 12.90 -21.12
CA VAL A 313 -1.37 13.83 -20.80
C VAL A 313 -1.90 14.99 -19.96
N GLY A 314 -3.06 15.54 -20.30
CA GLY A 314 -3.72 16.62 -19.56
C GLY A 314 -4.06 16.21 -18.13
N LEU A 315 -4.60 15.01 -17.92
CA LEU A 315 -4.89 14.46 -16.60
C LEU A 315 -3.60 14.34 -15.78
N LEU A 316 -2.57 13.71 -16.34
CA LEU A 316 -1.27 13.56 -15.68
C LEU A 316 -0.62 14.93 -15.37
N ALA A 317 -0.74 15.90 -16.27
CA ALA A 317 -0.16 17.23 -16.10
C ALA A 317 -0.90 18.07 -15.05
N VAL A 318 -2.23 18.14 -15.11
CA VAL A 318 -3.04 18.93 -14.17
C VAL A 318 -2.97 18.31 -12.78
N LYS A 319 -3.32 17.03 -12.65
CA LYS A 319 -3.32 16.34 -11.35
C LYS A 319 -1.91 16.16 -10.81
N GLY A 320 -0.97 15.73 -11.65
CA GLY A 320 0.43 15.60 -11.27
C GLY A 320 1.05 16.95 -10.88
N GLY A 321 0.66 18.04 -11.55
CA GLY A 321 1.05 19.41 -11.22
C GLY A 321 0.53 19.85 -9.86
N VAL A 322 -0.75 19.61 -9.55
CA VAL A 322 -1.33 19.86 -8.21
C VAL A 322 -0.55 19.10 -7.13
N ILE A 323 -0.32 17.81 -7.34
CA ILE A 323 0.43 16.97 -6.39
C ILE A 323 1.86 17.47 -6.22
N ALA A 324 2.56 17.82 -7.31
CA ALA A 324 3.91 18.35 -7.25
C ALA A 324 3.96 19.70 -6.51
N LEU A 325 2.98 20.58 -6.72
CA LEU A 325 2.89 21.86 -6.01
C LEU A 325 2.69 21.66 -4.51
N LEU A 326 1.85 20.70 -4.11
CA LEU A 326 1.58 20.39 -2.71
C LEU A 326 2.78 19.73 -2.02
N LEU A 327 3.51 18.87 -2.75
CA LEU A 327 4.67 18.14 -2.24
C LEU A 327 6.01 18.83 -2.51
N ARG A 328 6.01 20.08 -3.01
CA ARG A 328 7.24 20.86 -3.30
C ARG A 328 8.21 20.96 -2.11
N ARG A 329 7.74 20.78 -0.88
CA ARG A 329 8.56 20.77 0.34
C ARG A 329 9.54 19.58 0.40
N LEU A 330 9.31 18.53 -0.39
CA LEU A 330 10.25 17.41 -0.60
C LEU A 330 11.32 17.73 -1.68
N GLY A 331 11.22 18.91 -2.29
CA GLY A 331 12.01 19.36 -3.44
C GLY A 331 11.37 18.96 -4.77
N TRP A 332 11.57 19.81 -5.79
CA TRP A 332 10.88 19.70 -7.08
C TRP A 332 11.08 18.36 -7.79
N GLY A 333 12.27 17.76 -7.71
CA GLY A 333 12.52 16.43 -8.29
C GLY A 333 11.62 15.35 -7.70
N GLN A 334 11.55 15.27 -6.37
CA GLN A 334 10.67 14.32 -5.68
C GLN A 334 9.19 14.67 -5.85
N ALA A 335 8.85 15.96 -5.88
CA ALA A 335 7.48 16.42 -6.04
C ALA A 335 6.91 16.08 -7.43
N VAL A 336 7.68 16.29 -8.49
CA VAL A 336 7.31 15.88 -9.87
C VAL A 336 7.22 14.37 -9.98
N HIS A 337 8.11 13.62 -9.33
CA HIS A 337 8.00 12.15 -9.27
C HIS A 337 6.69 11.71 -8.61
N ALA A 338 6.32 12.29 -7.47
CA ALA A 338 5.05 11.99 -6.81
C ALA A 338 3.85 12.35 -7.71
N GLY A 339 3.92 13.47 -8.43
CA GLY A 339 2.90 13.88 -9.40
C GLY A 339 2.72 12.89 -10.55
N LEU A 340 3.80 12.42 -11.16
CA LEU A 340 3.76 11.44 -12.25
C LEU A 340 3.37 10.03 -11.78
N LEU A 341 3.70 9.70 -10.52
CA LEU A 341 3.32 8.43 -9.90
C LEU A 341 1.82 8.37 -9.60
N MET A 342 1.22 9.47 -9.15
CA MET A 342 -0.18 9.53 -8.69
C MET A 342 -1.13 10.27 -9.64
N GLY A 343 -0.65 10.83 -10.75
CA GLY A 343 -1.42 11.70 -11.65
C GLY A 343 -2.54 11.01 -12.44
N GLN A 344 -2.60 9.69 -12.38
CA GLN A 344 -3.56 8.82 -13.06
C GLN A 344 -4.88 8.63 -12.30
N GLY A 345 -5.90 8.07 -12.95
CA GLY A 345 -7.20 7.77 -12.33
C GLY A 345 -7.16 6.59 -11.34
N GLY A 346 -8.24 6.38 -10.57
CA GLY A 346 -8.36 5.28 -9.61
C GLY A 346 -9.40 4.24 -9.99
N GLU A 347 -9.36 3.06 -9.37
CA GLU A 347 -10.37 2.01 -9.57
C GLU A 347 -11.79 2.45 -9.23
N PHE A 348 -11.94 3.36 -8.27
CA PHE A 348 -13.25 3.89 -7.89
C PHE A 348 -13.89 4.72 -8.99
N ALA A 349 -13.11 5.17 -9.99
CA ALA A 349 -13.66 5.90 -11.12
C ALA A 349 -14.62 5.06 -11.95
N PHE A 350 -14.39 3.74 -12.08
CA PHE A 350 -15.30 2.84 -12.79
C PHE A 350 -16.68 2.80 -12.13
N ILE A 351 -16.70 2.74 -10.79
CA ILE A 351 -17.94 2.70 -10.01
C ILE A 351 -18.66 4.05 -10.09
N ILE A 352 -17.94 5.15 -9.87
CA ILE A 352 -18.55 6.49 -9.83
C ILE A 352 -19.05 6.92 -11.21
N LEU A 353 -18.27 6.69 -12.28
CA LEU A 353 -18.67 7.02 -13.65
C LEU A 353 -19.81 6.12 -14.12
N GLY A 354 -19.78 4.82 -13.83
CA GLY A 354 -20.86 3.89 -14.16
C GLY A 354 -22.18 4.32 -13.51
N TYR A 355 -22.15 4.68 -12.23
CA TYR A 355 -23.32 5.24 -11.55
C TYR A 355 -23.77 6.58 -12.19
N ALA A 356 -22.84 7.48 -12.49
CA ALA A 356 -23.16 8.79 -13.06
C ALA A 356 -23.82 8.70 -14.44
N VAL A 357 -23.43 7.72 -15.27
CA VAL A 357 -24.08 7.41 -16.54
C VAL A 357 -25.48 6.87 -16.31
N GLY A 358 -25.63 5.86 -15.44
CA GLY A 358 -26.94 5.28 -15.11
C GLY A 358 -27.92 6.26 -14.47
N ALA A 359 -27.40 7.27 -13.78
CA ALA A 359 -28.17 8.36 -13.17
C ALA A 359 -28.34 9.59 -14.08
N HIS A 360 -27.95 9.49 -15.37
CA HIS A 360 -28.04 10.57 -16.36
C HIS A 360 -27.30 11.87 -15.99
N LEU A 361 -26.34 11.81 -15.06
CA LEU A 361 -25.44 12.93 -14.75
C LEU A 361 -24.39 13.15 -15.85
N LEU A 362 -24.08 12.09 -16.59
CA LEU A 362 -23.20 12.09 -17.74
C LEU A 362 -23.89 11.42 -18.93
N SER A 363 -23.63 11.92 -20.13
CA SER A 363 -24.00 11.20 -21.34
C SER A 363 -23.21 9.89 -21.45
N GLU A 364 -23.78 8.87 -22.09
CA GLU A 364 -23.10 7.59 -22.33
C GLU A 364 -21.76 7.79 -23.05
N ALA A 365 -21.72 8.67 -24.04
CA ALA A 365 -20.49 8.99 -24.78
C ALA A 365 -19.42 9.61 -23.88
N THR A 366 -19.78 10.57 -23.02
CA THR A 366 -18.85 11.17 -22.06
C THR A 366 -18.38 10.13 -21.05
N GLY A 367 -19.30 9.34 -20.49
CA GLY A 367 -18.98 8.27 -19.55
C GLY A 367 -17.96 7.30 -20.15
N GLN A 368 -18.24 6.78 -21.34
CA GLN A 368 -17.36 5.86 -22.05
C GLN A 368 -15.99 6.45 -22.32
N PHE A 369 -15.92 7.70 -22.77
CA PHE A 369 -14.66 8.41 -22.96
C PHE A 369 -13.85 8.50 -21.65
N MET A 370 -14.50 8.82 -20.53
CA MET A 370 -13.85 8.92 -19.23
C MET A 370 -13.37 7.56 -18.70
N LEU A 371 -14.13 6.49 -18.91
CA LEU A 371 -13.71 5.12 -18.56
C LEU A 371 -12.46 4.68 -19.34
N VAL A 372 -12.43 4.95 -20.64
CA VAL A 372 -11.25 4.70 -21.50
C VAL A 372 -10.07 5.58 -21.07
N LEU A 373 -10.30 6.85 -20.74
CA LEU A 373 -9.27 7.77 -20.24
C LEU A 373 -8.64 7.26 -18.94
N VAL A 374 -9.44 6.83 -17.96
CA VAL A 374 -8.95 6.27 -16.69
C VAL A 374 -8.09 5.04 -16.97
N THR A 375 -8.60 4.12 -17.79
CA THR A 375 -7.90 2.89 -18.19
C THR A 375 -6.55 3.18 -18.84
N ALA A 376 -6.53 4.07 -19.83
CA ALA A 376 -5.32 4.47 -20.53
C ALA A 376 -4.32 5.16 -19.58
N SER A 377 -4.79 5.99 -18.66
CA SER A 377 -3.94 6.65 -17.67
C SER A 377 -3.24 5.65 -16.74
N MET A 378 -3.97 4.62 -16.26
CA MET A 378 -3.40 3.55 -15.44
C MET A 378 -2.33 2.76 -16.21
N LEU A 379 -2.56 2.48 -17.50
CA LEU A 379 -1.61 1.75 -18.35
C LEU A 379 -0.30 2.53 -18.59
N VAL A 380 -0.39 3.86 -18.74
CA VAL A 380 0.77 4.75 -18.93
C VAL A 380 1.56 4.98 -17.62
N THR A 381 0.92 4.80 -16.47
CA THR A 381 1.47 5.14 -15.14
C THR A 381 2.84 4.53 -14.83
N PRO A 382 3.12 3.23 -15.06
CA PRO A 382 4.46 2.67 -14.80
C PRO A 382 5.57 3.40 -15.58
N GLY A 383 5.29 3.81 -16.81
CA GLY A 383 6.20 4.61 -17.63
C GLY A 383 6.36 6.03 -17.11
N ALA A 384 5.26 6.68 -16.74
CA ALA A 384 5.26 8.02 -16.14
C ALA A 384 6.03 8.04 -14.80
N ALA A 385 5.82 7.05 -13.93
CA ALA A 385 6.54 6.89 -12.67
C ALA A 385 8.04 6.66 -12.90
N ALA A 386 8.42 5.82 -13.87
CA ALA A 386 9.82 5.62 -14.23
C ALA A 386 10.49 6.90 -14.74
N LEU A 387 9.78 7.72 -15.53
CA LEU A 387 10.23 9.03 -15.96
C LEU A 387 10.39 9.98 -14.76
N GLY A 388 9.40 10.02 -13.86
CA GLY A 388 9.46 10.80 -12.62
C GLY A 388 10.67 10.43 -11.76
N ALA A 389 10.96 9.14 -11.59
CA ALA A 389 12.14 8.67 -10.86
C ALA A 389 13.46 9.10 -11.54
N ARG A 390 13.52 9.12 -12.89
CA ARG A 390 14.67 9.66 -13.62
C ARG A 390 14.84 11.17 -13.39
N ILE A 391 13.74 11.94 -13.39
CA ILE A 391 13.76 13.38 -13.12
C ILE A 391 14.22 13.64 -11.68
N ALA A 392 13.68 12.91 -10.69
CA ALA A 392 14.07 13.05 -9.29
C ALA A 392 15.58 12.82 -9.06
N ARG A 393 16.19 11.89 -9.79
CA ARG A 393 17.64 11.65 -9.72
C ARG A 393 18.48 12.77 -10.35
N ARG A 394 17.99 13.41 -11.40
CA ARG A 394 18.67 14.53 -12.09
C ARG A 394 18.47 15.88 -11.39
N TRP A 395 17.41 16.00 -10.62
CA TRP A 395 17.12 17.16 -9.79
C TRP A 395 17.18 16.81 -8.30
N PRO A 396 18.37 16.44 -7.77
CA PRO A 396 18.51 16.24 -6.34
C PRO A 396 18.04 17.50 -5.61
N SER A 397 17.02 17.32 -4.77
CA SER A 397 16.43 18.38 -3.97
C SER A 397 17.52 19.12 -3.17
N HIS A 398 17.79 20.38 -3.52
CA HIS A 398 18.60 21.30 -2.73
C HIS A 398 17.83 21.94 -1.56
N GLY A 399 16.83 21.26 -0.99
CA GLY A 399 16.08 21.75 0.16
C GLY A 399 15.20 20.66 0.74
N ARG A 400 15.27 20.30 2.02
CA ARG A 400 15.98 20.88 3.17
C ARG A 400 17.26 20.10 3.46
N ARG A 401 18.42 20.76 3.29
CA ARG A 401 19.40 20.76 4.37
C ARG A 401 18.69 21.41 5.56
N HIS A 402 17.92 20.64 6.33
CA HIS A 402 18.00 20.88 7.76
C HIS A 402 19.49 20.72 8.06
N THR A 403 20.04 21.69 8.75
CA THR A 403 21.41 21.76 9.24
C THR A 403 21.79 20.46 9.97
N ASP A 404 21.98 19.37 9.22
CA ASP A 404 23.20 18.64 9.30
C ASP A 404 24.23 19.71 8.97
N ALA A 405 24.88 20.20 10.02
CA ALA A 405 26.28 20.52 9.88
C ALA A 405 26.82 19.49 8.88
N GLU A 406 27.37 19.98 7.76
CA GLU A 406 28.45 19.23 7.13
C GLU A 406 29.27 18.63 8.26
N PRO A 407 29.68 17.34 8.23
CA PRO A 407 30.66 16.89 9.20
C PRO A 407 31.78 17.91 9.18
N ALA A 408 31.81 18.77 10.21
CA ALA A 408 32.75 19.84 10.30
C ALA A 408 34.06 19.10 10.46
N GLY A 409 34.85 19.14 9.39
CA GLY A 409 36.00 18.28 9.20
C GLY A 409 35.64 16.98 8.48
N HIS A 410 36.36 16.74 7.39
CA HIS A 410 37.00 15.44 7.21
C HIS A 410 37.64 15.07 8.55
N VAL A 411 36.91 14.30 9.34
CA VAL A 411 37.47 13.87 10.60
C VAL A 411 38.52 12.84 10.25
N GLU A 412 39.77 13.20 10.47
CA GLU A 412 40.93 12.32 10.54
C GLU A 412 40.82 11.37 11.74
N ARG A 413 39.69 10.69 11.92
CA ARG A 413 39.52 9.67 12.95
C ARG A 413 39.98 8.35 12.36
N ALA A 414 40.90 7.71 13.07
CA ALA A 414 41.35 6.35 12.84
C ALA A 414 41.11 5.55 14.12
N GLY A 415 40.73 4.28 13.96
CA GLY A 415 40.49 3.37 15.09
C GLY A 415 39.12 3.50 15.76
N HIS A 416 38.19 4.31 15.25
CA HIS A 416 36.83 4.39 15.79
C HIS A 416 35.96 3.20 15.37
N ILE A 417 34.88 2.94 16.12
CA ILE A 417 33.86 1.94 15.77
C ILE A 417 32.70 2.62 15.04
N ILE A 418 32.24 2.03 13.93
CA ILE A 418 31.04 2.50 13.23
C ILE A 418 29.83 1.69 13.72
N ILE A 419 28.78 2.37 14.17
CA ILE A 419 27.52 1.74 14.60
C ILE A 419 26.45 1.99 13.54
N GLY A 420 26.01 0.94 12.86
CA GLY A 420 24.89 0.96 11.91
C GLY A 420 23.58 0.58 12.59
N GLY A 421 22.75 1.56 12.89
CA GLY A 421 21.50 1.44 13.65
C GLY A 421 21.69 1.87 15.11
N TYR A 422 21.23 3.07 15.45
CA TYR A 422 21.29 3.69 16.78
C TYR A 422 19.99 3.51 17.60
N GLY A 423 19.23 2.44 17.35
CA GLY A 423 18.10 2.05 18.20
C GLY A 423 18.52 1.55 19.59
N ARG A 424 17.64 0.81 20.28
CA ARG A 424 17.86 0.32 21.65
C ARG A 424 19.21 -0.38 21.87
N VAL A 425 19.57 -1.31 20.98
CA VAL A 425 20.84 -2.06 21.10
C VAL A 425 22.03 -1.20 20.70
N GLY A 426 21.91 -0.40 19.63
CA GLY A 426 22.99 0.49 19.17
C GLY A 426 23.34 1.56 20.20
N HIS A 427 22.34 2.13 20.88
CA HIS A 427 22.52 3.06 21.98
C HIS A 427 23.27 2.43 23.15
N LEU A 428 22.90 1.21 23.56
CA LEU A 428 23.61 0.49 24.63
C LEU A 428 25.07 0.21 24.26
N VAL A 429 25.36 -0.20 23.02
CA VAL A 429 26.74 -0.39 22.55
C VAL A 429 27.51 0.93 22.62
N ALA A 430 26.91 2.02 22.14
CA ALA A 430 27.51 3.34 22.16
C ALA A 430 27.81 3.83 23.59
N GLU A 431 26.90 3.59 24.53
CA GLU A 431 27.08 3.94 25.94
C GLU A 431 28.26 3.20 26.57
N VAL A 432 28.37 1.88 26.32
CA VAL A 432 29.51 1.07 26.78
C VAL A 432 30.82 1.58 26.19
N LEU A 433 30.87 1.84 24.87
CA LEU A 433 32.07 2.39 24.22
C LEU A 433 32.46 3.75 24.78
N THR A 434 31.48 4.62 25.04
CA THR A 434 31.70 5.94 25.64
C THR A 434 32.34 5.83 27.03
N ARG A 435 31.83 4.94 27.89
CA ARG A 435 32.36 4.71 29.24
C ARG A 435 33.80 4.20 29.23
N GLN A 436 34.21 3.50 28.17
CA GLN A 436 35.57 2.98 28.00
C GLN A 436 36.49 3.95 27.23
N GLY A 437 36.02 5.16 26.88
CA GLY A 437 36.80 6.13 26.11
C GLY A 437 37.07 5.72 24.67
N ILE A 438 36.34 4.73 24.13
CA ILE A 438 36.49 4.26 22.75
C ILE A 438 35.66 5.16 21.83
N GLU A 439 36.30 5.74 20.81
CA GLU A 439 35.61 6.58 19.85
C GLU A 439 34.67 5.76 18.95
N TYR A 440 33.48 6.29 18.71
CA TYR A 440 32.51 5.71 17.79
C TYR A 440 31.81 6.79 16.97
N VAL A 441 31.26 6.36 15.85
CA VAL A 441 30.35 7.15 15.03
C VAL A 441 29.14 6.30 14.69
N ALA A 442 27.94 6.82 14.91
CA ALA A 442 26.70 6.08 14.68
C ALA A 442 25.88 6.68 13.55
N VAL A 443 25.14 5.82 12.85
CA VAL A 443 24.18 6.22 11.83
C VAL A 443 22.86 5.48 11.98
N ASP A 444 21.74 6.19 11.87
CA ASP A 444 20.39 5.59 11.89
C ASP A 444 19.48 6.18 10.80
N ARG A 445 18.57 5.34 10.27
CA ARG A 445 17.60 5.72 9.25
C ARG A 445 16.47 6.58 9.83
N ASP A 446 16.14 6.41 11.11
CA ASP A 446 15.17 7.25 11.80
C ASP A 446 15.79 8.62 12.09
N HIS A 447 15.43 9.58 11.25
CA HIS A 447 15.88 10.97 11.36
C HIS A 447 15.49 11.59 12.70
N ARG A 448 14.33 11.24 13.25
CA ARG A 448 13.85 11.81 14.51
C ARG A 448 14.75 11.35 15.65
N LEU A 449 15.00 10.04 15.75
CA LEU A 449 15.91 9.46 16.74
C LEU A 449 17.32 10.02 16.60
N ALA A 450 17.88 10.06 15.39
CA ALA A 450 19.22 10.60 15.16
C ALA A 450 19.32 12.09 15.55
N SER A 451 18.27 12.88 15.30
CA SER A 451 18.24 14.31 15.64
C SER A 451 18.08 14.60 17.13
N GLU A 452 17.30 13.79 17.85
CA GLU A 452 17.09 13.87 19.30
C GLU A 452 18.40 13.51 20.03
N GLU A 453 19.02 12.42 19.61
CA GLU A 453 20.27 11.92 20.18
C GLU A 453 21.47 12.79 19.85
N ARG A 454 21.51 13.43 18.68
CA ARG A 454 22.61 14.34 18.32
C ARG A 454 22.79 15.50 19.30
N ARG A 455 21.73 15.93 19.99
CA ARG A 455 21.81 16.95 21.04
C ARG A 455 22.63 16.48 22.26
N HIS A 456 22.68 15.18 22.49
CA HIS A 456 23.32 14.54 23.64
C HIS A 456 24.66 13.89 23.24
N SER A 457 24.76 13.37 22.02
CA SER A 457 25.97 12.81 21.43
C SER A 457 26.16 13.35 20.01
N PRO A 458 27.08 14.30 19.76
CA PRO A 458 27.31 14.88 18.43
C PRO A 458 27.86 13.88 17.39
N ARG A 459 27.96 12.59 17.75
CA ARG A 459 28.53 11.49 16.99
C ARG A 459 27.48 10.63 16.27
N VAL A 460 26.19 10.98 16.39
CA VAL A 460 25.07 10.30 15.74
C VAL A 460 24.63 11.07 14.48
N TYR A 461 24.49 10.36 13.38
CA TYR A 461 24.13 10.89 12.07
C TYR A 461 22.86 10.23 11.55
N SER A 462 22.09 10.97 10.76
CA SER A 462 20.95 10.40 10.04
C SER A 462 21.42 9.85 8.69
N GLY A 463 21.09 8.59 8.39
CA GLY A 463 21.55 7.94 7.18
C GLY A 463 21.28 6.44 7.14
N ASP A 464 21.60 5.82 6.02
CA ASP A 464 21.41 4.38 5.83
C ASP A 464 22.75 3.65 5.85
N ALA A 465 22.96 2.79 6.86
CA ALA A 465 24.19 2.01 7.01
C ALA A 465 24.41 0.99 5.86
N SER A 466 23.36 0.64 5.11
CA SER A 466 23.47 -0.25 3.95
C SER A 466 24.01 0.46 2.70
N MET A 467 24.10 1.79 2.69
CA MET A 467 24.61 2.56 1.56
C MET A 467 26.15 2.70 1.65
N PRO A 468 26.90 2.23 0.65
CA PRO A 468 28.37 2.34 0.63
C PRO A 468 28.89 3.77 0.82
N ASP A 469 28.29 4.74 0.14
CA ASP A 469 28.70 6.15 0.22
C ASP A 469 28.59 6.71 1.65
N MET A 470 27.62 6.23 2.43
CA MET A 470 27.48 6.60 3.83
C MET A 470 28.66 6.05 4.64
N MET A 471 29.01 4.77 4.47
CA MET A 471 30.13 4.14 5.18
C MET A 471 31.47 4.82 4.87
N VAL A 472 31.70 5.21 3.61
CA VAL A 472 32.88 5.99 3.21
C VAL A 472 32.93 7.32 3.96
N ARG A 473 31.81 8.05 4.05
CA ARG A 473 31.72 9.31 4.79
C ARG A 473 31.96 9.15 6.30
N LEU A 474 31.59 8.00 6.87
CA LEU A 474 31.89 7.67 8.27
C LEU A 474 33.33 7.19 8.48
N GLY A 475 34.17 7.20 7.45
CA GLY A 475 35.58 6.86 7.55
C GLY A 475 35.84 5.37 7.71
N ILE A 476 35.02 4.51 7.10
CA ILE A 476 35.13 3.04 7.26
C ILE A 476 36.52 2.48 6.98
N GLY A 477 37.24 3.01 5.98
CA GLY A 477 38.59 2.55 5.64
C GLY A 477 39.64 2.76 6.73
N ARG A 478 39.37 3.59 7.75
CA ARG A 478 40.24 3.82 8.92
C ARG A 478 39.62 3.36 10.24
N SER A 479 38.44 2.75 10.21
CA SER A 479 37.72 2.32 11.41
C SER A 479 38.26 0.98 11.95
N ALA A 480 38.14 0.76 13.25
CA ALA A 480 38.55 -0.49 13.90
C ALA A 480 37.54 -1.62 13.68
N GLY A 481 36.29 -1.29 13.31
CA GLY A 481 35.25 -2.28 13.04
C GLY A 481 33.87 -1.64 12.89
N VAL A 482 32.93 -2.46 12.43
CA VAL A 482 31.53 -2.07 12.21
C VAL A 482 30.62 -2.93 13.08
N VAL A 483 29.75 -2.30 13.86
CA VAL A 483 28.69 -2.96 14.63
C VAL A 483 27.35 -2.64 13.97
N LEU A 484 26.64 -3.67 13.50
CA LEU A 484 25.34 -3.53 12.85
C LEU A 484 24.22 -4.00 13.78
N THR A 485 23.38 -3.06 14.19
CA THR A 485 22.31 -3.23 15.19
C THR A 485 20.92 -2.93 14.64
N MET A 486 20.79 -2.84 13.31
CA MET A 486 19.53 -2.55 12.59
C MET A 486 18.41 -3.56 12.90
N ASP A 487 17.18 -3.06 13.05
CA ASP A 487 16.00 -3.89 13.35
C ASP A 487 15.48 -4.70 12.14
N ASP A 488 15.72 -4.27 10.90
CA ASP A 488 15.32 -4.99 9.68
C ASP A 488 16.36 -6.07 9.30
N PRO A 489 16.02 -7.37 9.38
CA PRO A 489 16.94 -8.46 9.05
C PRO A 489 17.46 -8.41 7.61
N LYS A 490 16.63 -7.98 6.65
CA LYS A 490 17.03 -7.92 5.23
C LYS A 490 18.03 -6.79 5.02
N ALA A 491 17.83 -5.64 5.66
CA ALA A 491 18.76 -4.52 5.62
C ALA A 491 20.11 -4.88 6.26
N ALA A 492 20.10 -5.57 7.40
CA ALA A 492 21.30 -6.08 8.05
C ALA A 492 22.10 -7.02 7.14
N LEU A 493 21.42 -8.00 6.53
CA LEU A 493 22.05 -8.94 5.61
C LEU A 493 22.64 -8.25 4.37
N HIS A 494 21.92 -7.28 3.79
CA HIS A 494 22.44 -6.50 2.67
C HIS A 494 23.67 -5.67 3.05
N ALA A 495 23.66 -5.03 4.22
CA ALA A 495 24.79 -4.26 4.70
C ALA A 495 26.02 -5.14 4.91
N VAL A 496 25.90 -6.30 5.58
CA VAL A 496 27.03 -7.23 5.77
C VAL A 496 27.62 -7.65 4.42
N ARG A 497 26.78 -8.05 3.45
CA ARG A 497 27.26 -8.46 2.11
C ARG A 497 27.98 -7.33 1.39
N ALA A 498 27.44 -6.11 1.43
CA ALA A 498 28.05 -4.95 0.80
C ALA A 498 29.41 -4.63 1.44
N LEU A 499 29.46 -4.61 2.78
CA LEU A 499 30.67 -4.34 3.55
C LEU A 499 31.75 -5.40 3.32
N ARG A 500 31.42 -6.69 3.40
CA ARG A 500 32.41 -7.76 3.18
C ARG A 500 32.97 -7.75 1.77
N ARG A 501 32.16 -7.41 0.76
CA ARG A 501 32.61 -7.31 -0.65
C ARG A 501 33.60 -6.16 -0.86
N GLN A 502 33.35 -5.00 -0.25
CA GLN A 502 34.18 -3.80 -0.47
C GLN A 502 35.35 -3.67 0.51
N TYR A 503 35.20 -4.20 1.73
CA TYR A 503 36.18 -4.12 2.81
C TYR A 503 36.43 -5.52 3.40
N PRO A 504 37.14 -6.42 2.68
CA PRO A 504 37.29 -7.81 3.09
C PRO A 504 37.99 -8.02 4.43
N ALA A 505 38.79 -7.06 4.88
CA ALA A 505 39.56 -7.14 6.11
C ALA A 505 38.86 -6.54 7.34
N ILE A 506 37.75 -5.81 7.16
CA ILE A 506 37.14 -5.10 8.30
C ILE A 506 36.41 -6.07 9.23
N PRO A 507 36.55 -5.93 10.56
CA PRO A 507 35.72 -6.63 11.52
C PRO A 507 34.26 -6.16 11.45
N ILE A 508 33.34 -7.10 11.27
CA ILE A 508 31.89 -6.86 11.22
C ILE A 508 31.23 -7.66 12.35
N PHE A 509 30.61 -6.95 13.29
CA PHE A 509 29.82 -7.52 14.37
C PHE A 509 28.35 -7.23 14.09
N ALA A 510 27.50 -8.25 14.07
CA ALA A 510 26.09 -8.08 13.70
C ALA A 510 25.15 -8.61 14.78
N ARG A 511 24.11 -7.84 15.08
CA ARG A 511 22.93 -8.32 15.82
C ARG A 511 22.09 -9.18 14.89
N ALA A 512 21.76 -10.38 15.34
CA ALA A 512 20.74 -11.21 14.75
C ALA A 512 19.47 -11.16 15.59
N ARG A 513 18.33 -11.35 14.92
CA ARG A 513 17.02 -11.43 15.58
C ARG A 513 16.87 -12.78 16.28
N ASP A 514 17.29 -13.83 15.59
CA ASP A 514 17.23 -15.22 16.02
C ASP A 514 18.44 -16.00 15.45
N GLU A 515 18.55 -17.29 15.80
CA GLU A 515 19.65 -18.14 15.34
C GLU A 515 19.65 -18.36 13.82
N LYS A 516 18.46 -18.42 13.18
CA LYS A 516 18.34 -18.61 11.72
C LYS A 516 18.90 -17.41 10.97
N HIS A 517 18.53 -16.21 11.39
CA HIS A 517 19.10 -14.97 10.88
C HIS A 517 20.60 -14.89 11.19
N GLY A 518 21.02 -15.39 12.35
CA GLY A 518 22.43 -15.45 12.76
C GLY A 518 23.31 -16.18 11.74
N ARG A 519 22.87 -17.37 11.31
CA ARG A 519 23.56 -18.16 10.27
C ARG A 519 23.67 -17.39 8.95
N LEU A 520 22.58 -16.80 8.49
CA LEU A 520 22.59 -16.01 7.24
C LEU A 520 23.59 -14.84 7.29
N LEU A 521 23.72 -14.17 8.43
CA LEU A 521 24.68 -13.08 8.62
C LEU A 521 26.12 -13.59 8.66
N LYS A 522 26.36 -14.74 9.29
CA LYS A 522 27.68 -15.40 9.32
C LYS A 522 28.09 -15.82 7.90
N ASP A 523 27.21 -16.48 7.17
CA ASP A 523 27.40 -16.89 5.77
C ASP A 523 27.64 -15.69 4.84
N ALA A 524 27.00 -14.54 5.13
CA ALA A 524 27.23 -13.29 4.42
C ALA A 524 28.60 -12.64 4.71
N GLY A 525 29.32 -13.15 5.70
CA GLY A 525 30.66 -12.74 6.07
C GLY A 525 30.74 -11.84 7.30
N ALA A 526 29.78 -11.86 8.22
CA ALA A 526 29.98 -11.24 9.54
C ALA A 526 31.01 -12.03 10.36
N ASN A 527 31.89 -11.35 11.10
CA ASN A 527 32.90 -12.00 11.94
C ASN A 527 32.26 -12.62 13.19
N GLN A 528 31.47 -11.83 13.90
CA GLN A 528 30.70 -12.29 15.05
C GLN A 528 29.24 -11.92 14.84
N VAL A 529 28.36 -12.82 15.25
CA VAL A 529 26.93 -12.59 15.24
C VAL A 529 26.38 -12.88 16.64
N ILE A 530 25.58 -11.96 17.16
CA ILE A 530 24.96 -12.09 18.48
C ILE A 530 23.44 -12.10 18.29
N SER A 531 22.80 -13.20 18.68
CA SER A 531 21.34 -13.32 18.62
C SER A 531 20.70 -12.68 19.85
N GLU A 532 19.87 -11.67 19.61
CA GLU A 532 19.13 -10.95 20.66
C GLU A 532 18.22 -11.89 21.45
N THR A 533 17.50 -12.78 20.75
CA THR A 533 16.59 -13.73 21.40
C THR A 533 17.35 -14.72 22.28
N VAL A 534 18.54 -15.16 21.86
CA VAL A 534 19.36 -16.11 22.62
C VAL A 534 19.94 -15.47 23.86
N GLU A 535 20.62 -14.33 23.74
CA GLU A 535 21.24 -13.68 24.90
C GLU A 535 20.19 -13.20 25.93
N SER A 536 19.04 -12.70 25.46
CA SER A 536 17.94 -12.34 26.37
C SER A 536 17.38 -13.59 27.07
N GLY A 537 17.23 -14.70 26.35
CA GLY A 537 16.76 -15.97 26.92
C GLY A 537 17.73 -16.58 27.93
N LEU A 538 19.04 -16.55 27.63
CA LEU A 538 20.09 -17.01 28.54
C LEU A 538 20.14 -16.19 29.83
N GLN A 539 19.96 -14.87 29.74
CA GLN A 539 19.92 -14.01 30.92
C GLN A 539 18.70 -14.31 31.80
N LEU A 540 17.53 -14.59 31.21
CA LEU A 540 16.35 -15.02 31.96
C LEU A 540 16.55 -16.40 32.60
N ALA A 541 17.17 -17.33 31.86
CA ALA A 541 17.49 -18.66 32.38
C ALA A 541 18.46 -18.57 33.57
N HIS A 542 19.43 -17.67 33.54
CA HIS A 542 20.32 -17.40 34.66
C HIS A 542 19.54 -17.02 35.92
N PHE A 543 18.64 -16.02 35.83
CA PHE A 543 17.81 -15.61 36.96
C PHE A 543 16.88 -16.73 37.45
N ALA A 544 16.33 -17.53 36.54
CA ALA A 544 15.49 -18.67 36.91
C ALA A 544 16.28 -19.76 37.66
N LEU A 545 17.52 -20.05 37.24
CA LEU A 545 18.40 -21.01 37.91
C LEU A 545 18.80 -20.51 39.31
N SER A 546 19.18 -19.24 39.45
CA SER A 546 19.48 -18.64 40.75
C SER A 546 18.25 -18.66 41.67
N ALA A 547 17.06 -18.34 41.16
CA ALA A 547 15.81 -18.40 41.92
C ALA A 547 15.42 -19.84 42.32
N ALA A 548 15.82 -20.84 41.54
CA ALA A 548 15.64 -22.26 41.87
C ALA A 548 16.65 -22.79 42.92
N GLY A 549 17.49 -21.91 43.49
CA GLY A 549 18.44 -22.25 44.55
C GLY A 549 19.82 -22.71 44.05
N MET A 550 20.11 -22.56 42.75
CA MET A 550 21.44 -22.82 42.21
C MET A 550 22.41 -21.70 42.61
N SER A 551 23.66 -22.04 42.92
CA SER A 551 24.69 -21.03 43.23
C SER A 551 25.03 -20.21 41.98
N GLU A 552 25.36 -18.92 42.18
CA GLU A 552 25.75 -18.00 41.09
C GLU A 552 26.85 -18.56 40.18
N GLY A 553 27.86 -19.22 40.76
CA GLY A 553 28.92 -19.86 39.99
C GLY A 553 28.43 -21.02 39.11
N ALA A 554 27.52 -21.86 39.62
CA ALA A 554 26.97 -22.98 38.88
C ALA A 554 25.98 -22.51 37.79
N ALA A 555 25.11 -21.55 38.12
CA ALA A 555 24.19 -20.95 37.15
C ALA A 555 24.98 -20.26 36.02
N GLY A 556 26.02 -19.49 36.37
CA GLY A 556 26.92 -18.88 35.40
C GLY A 556 27.61 -19.90 34.49
N PHE A 557 28.10 -21.01 35.06
CA PHE A 557 28.73 -22.09 34.28
C PHE A 557 27.78 -22.69 33.25
N HIS A 558 26.56 -23.07 33.65
CA HIS A 558 25.57 -23.65 32.73
C HIS A 558 25.18 -22.70 31.59
N ILE A 559 25.06 -21.41 31.89
CA ILE A 559 24.77 -20.39 30.88
C ILE A 559 25.93 -20.23 29.90
N GLN A 560 27.18 -20.28 30.36
CA GLN A 560 28.34 -20.23 29.46
C GLN A 560 28.44 -21.46 28.56
N VAL A 561 28.13 -22.66 29.08
CA VAL A 561 28.08 -23.89 28.29
C VAL A 561 27.01 -23.78 27.19
N GLU A 562 25.78 -23.41 27.55
CA GLU A 562 24.69 -23.26 26.58
C GLU A 562 24.99 -22.16 25.54
N ARG A 563 25.61 -21.04 25.97
CA ARG A 563 26.07 -19.98 25.05
C ARG A 563 27.07 -20.53 24.04
N ALA A 564 28.08 -21.28 24.49
CA ALA A 564 29.09 -21.86 23.63
C ALA A 564 28.49 -22.83 22.60
N GLU A 565 27.55 -23.69 23.02
CA GLU A 565 26.85 -24.61 22.11
C GLU A 565 26.04 -23.86 21.04
N ARG A 566 25.34 -22.79 21.41
CA ARG A 566 24.53 -22.00 20.47
C ARG A 566 25.37 -21.20 19.49
N ILE A 567 26.50 -20.64 19.93
CA ILE A 567 27.46 -19.99 19.04
C ILE A 567 28.02 -21.01 18.04
N ALA A 568 28.40 -22.21 18.47
CA ALA A 568 28.87 -23.28 17.58
C ALA A 568 27.83 -23.66 16.52
N ARG A 569 26.54 -23.74 16.88
CA ARG A 569 25.44 -23.99 15.94
C ARG A 569 25.24 -22.88 14.91
N VAL A 570 25.59 -21.62 15.23
CA VAL A 570 25.53 -20.49 14.29
C VAL A 570 26.75 -20.49 13.37
N ASP A 571 27.90 -20.91 13.89
CA ASP A 571 29.16 -21.02 13.14
C ASP A 571 29.26 -22.29 12.28
N GLY A 572 28.28 -23.20 12.38
CA GLY A 572 28.22 -24.41 11.56
C GLY A 572 29.13 -25.55 12.03
N ALA A 573 29.72 -25.43 13.23
CA ALA A 573 30.48 -26.51 13.85
C ALA A 573 29.53 -27.53 14.50
N GLU A 574 29.69 -28.81 14.20
CA GLU A 574 29.06 -29.89 14.98
C GLU A 574 29.49 -29.74 16.45
N ALA A 575 28.51 -29.78 17.37
CA ALA A 575 28.77 -29.64 18.80
C ALA A 575 29.78 -30.72 19.26
N PRO A 576 30.70 -30.40 20.17
CA PRO A 576 31.57 -31.42 20.74
C PRO A 576 30.70 -32.51 21.38
N SER A 577 30.91 -33.76 20.97
CA SER A 577 30.22 -34.92 21.52
C SER A 577 30.40 -34.94 23.04
N LYS A 578 29.28 -35.03 23.76
CA LYS A 578 29.20 -35.11 25.21
C LYS A 578 30.08 -36.19 25.82
#